data_AF-A0A7K9HQE7-F1
#
_entry.id   AF-A0A7K9HQE7-F1
#
_cell.length_a   1.000
_cell.length_b   1.000
_cell.length_c   1.000
_cell.angle_alpha   90.00
_cell.angle_beta   90.00
_cell.angle_gamma   90.00
#
_symmetry.space_group_name_H-M   'P 1'
#
loop_
_entity.id
_entity.type
_entity.pdbx_description
1 polymer ?
#
loop_
_entity_poly.entity_id
_entity_poly.type
_entity_poly.pdbx_seq_one_letter_code
_entity_poly.pdbx_strand_id
1 'polypeptide(L)'
;AAMASRCRLAARFHRVHGANIRLDASRTRATRVESFANGLCFSQEPLPPGQVFLVEIEEKEVGWCGHLRVGLTAHDPQSLPAVPEYSLPDLVSMGDSWVFAITRSHNRVVLDGEEAPARARCPPWEPFLLIEQVRIPRDVLVGRSRPGRYSHILDELYRSNVLPATARRSRIGVLHCLLPDGTADMHIVINGEDMGPCARHLPAARPLYAVVDVFASTKSVRIIPVENGLPSLQTLCRLVIEKHIIHRLAIDGLDLPPLLKSFCKHE
;
A
#
# COMPACT_ATOMS: atom_id res chain seq x y z
N ALA A 1 11.55 22.45 0.11
CA ALA A 1 12.70 21.79 0.77
C ALA A 1 12.28 21.03 2.04
N ALA A 2 11.64 21.66 3.03
CA ALA A 2 11.26 21.01 4.31
C ALA A 2 10.19 19.90 4.18
N MET A 3 9.23 20.03 3.26
CA MET A 3 8.20 19.00 3.03
C MET A 3 8.78 17.74 2.35
N ALA A 4 9.71 17.94 1.41
CA ALA A 4 10.43 16.85 0.74
C ALA A 4 11.43 16.14 1.68
N SER A 5 12.06 16.85 2.63
CA SER A 5 12.91 16.22 3.65
C SER A 5 12.10 15.43 4.68
N ARG A 6 10.89 15.89 5.06
CA ARG A 6 9.95 15.13 5.90
C ARG A 6 9.40 13.88 5.20
N CYS A 7 9.06 13.96 3.90
CA CYS A 7 8.67 12.78 3.10
C CYS A 7 9.77 11.70 3.04
N ARG A 8 11.06 12.10 2.98
CA ARG A 8 12.19 11.15 2.96
C ARG A 8 12.42 10.42 4.28
N LEU A 9 11.98 10.97 5.41
CA LEU A 9 12.06 10.32 6.73
C LEU A 9 10.84 9.41 6.99
N ALA A 10 9.65 9.83 6.53
CA ALA A 10 8.44 9.01 6.62
C ALA A 10 8.50 7.73 5.76
N ALA A 11 9.40 7.69 4.76
CA ALA A 11 9.64 6.53 3.91
C ALA A 11 10.66 5.53 4.50
N ARG A 12 10.72 5.37 5.82
CA ARG A 12 11.64 4.44 6.51
C ARG A 12 10.91 3.59 7.54
N PHE A 13 11.42 2.38 7.74
CA PHE A 13 11.08 1.55 8.88
C PHE A 13 11.78 2.06 10.14
N HIS A 14 11.07 1.96 11.27
CA HIS A 14 11.59 2.25 12.59
C HIS A 14 12.75 1.31 12.93
N ARG A 15 13.65 1.75 13.83
CA ARG A 15 14.77 0.90 14.28
C ARG A 15 14.32 -0.25 15.19
N VAL A 16 13.22 -0.03 15.91
CA VAL A 16 12.54 -1.08 16.68
C VAL A 16 11.69 -1.89 15.71
N HIS A 17 11.95 -3.19 15.64
CA HIS A 17 11.27 -4.16 14.81
C HIS A 17 11.41 -5.56 15.44
N GLY A 18 10.69 -6.55 14.92
CA GLY A 18 10.73 -7.92 15.41
C GLY A 18 12.10 -8.57 15.25
N ALA A 19 12.38 -9.57 16.09
CA ALA A 19 13.68 -10.22 16.19
C ALA A 19 14.16 -10.86 14.87
N ASN A 20 13.23 -11.27 14.01
CA ASN A 20 13.55 -11.93 12.74
C ASN A 20 13.62 -10.95 11.57
N ILE A 21 13.56 -9.63 11.80
CA ILE A 21 13.66 -8.63 10.75
C ILE A 21 15.09 -8.11 10.63
N ARG A 22 15.57 -8.04 9.40
CA ARG A 22 16.78 -7.30 9.02
C ARG A 22 16.39 -6.17 8.09
N LEU A 23 16.75 -4.95 8.47
CA LEU A 23 16.59 -3.76 7.64
C LEU A 23 17.82 -3.54 6.75
N ASP A 24 17.61 -2.97 5.56
CA ASP A 24 18.72 -2.48 4.73
C ASP A 24 19.31 -1.17 5.30
N ALA A 25 20.46 -0.74 4.77
CA ALA A 25 21.18 0.44 5.28
C ALA A 25 20.33 1.73 5.26
N SER A 26 19.45 1.87 4.27
CA SER A 26 18.53 3.01 4.15
C SER A 26 17.26 2.85 5.00
N ARG A 27 17.03 1.67 5.59
CA ARG A 27 15.82 1.27 6.33
C ARG A 27 14.55 1.41 5.49
N THR A 28 14.66 1.16 4.20
CA THR A 28 13.53 1.14 3.25
C THR A 28 13.07 -0.27 2.93
N ARG A 29 13.89 -1.28 3.21
CA ARG A 29 13.57 -2.69 3.00
C ARG A 29 13.63 -3.44 4.32
N ALA A 30 12.61 -4.25 4.59
CA ALA A 30 12.56 -5.19 5.69
C ALA A 30 12.56 -6.61 5.13
N THR A 31 13.50 -7.44 5.59
CA THR A 31 13.62 -8.85 5.19
C THR A 31 13.51 -9.71 6.43
N ARG A 32 12.58 -10.67 6.42
CA ARG A 32 12.51 -11.70 7.47
C ARG A 32 13.61 -12.72 7.23
N VAL A 33 14.50 -12.92 8.20
CA VAL A 33 15.69 -13.76 8.03
C VAL A 33 15.45 -15.20 8.50
N GLU A 34 14.58 -15.39 9.49
CA GLU A 34 14.31 -16.67 10.14
C GLU A 34 12.82 -16.85 10.46
N SER A 35 12.41 -18.12 10.65
CA SER A 35 11.04 -18.53 11.00
C SER A 35 9.94 -17.95 10.08
N PHE A 36 8.69 -18.00 10.52
CA PHE A 36 7.52 -17.36 9.92
C PHE A 36 6.95 -16.20 10.75
N ALA A 37 7.47 -16.01 11.97
CA ALA A 37 7.01 -15.08 13.01
C ALA A 37 8.08 -14.02 13.35
N ASN A 38 7.81 -13.17 14.35
CA ASN A 38 8.67 -12.04 14.76
C ASN A 38 8.99 -11.08 13.60
N GLY A 39 7.99 -10.86 12.74
CA GLY A 39 8.10 -10.10 11.49
C GLY A 39 7.65 -8.63 11.58
N LEU A 40 7.30 -8.14 12.78
CA LEU A 40 6.73 -6.82 12.99
C LEU A 40 7.70 -5.68 12.64
N CYS A 41 7.23 -4.74 11.84
CA CYS A 41 7.92 -3.51 11.48
C CYS A 41 6.98 -2.32 11.68
N PHE A 42 7.54 -1.16 12.01
CA PHE A 42 6.78 0.07 12.22
C PHE A 42 7.26 1.18 11.28
N SER A 43 6.42 2.17 10.98
CA SER A 43 6.89 3.41 10.34
C SER A 43 7.85 4.15 11.27
N GLN A 44 8.87 4.80 10.71
CA GLN A 44 9.85 5.57 11.49
C GLN A 44 9.19 6.74 12.24
N GLU A 45 8.18 7.36 11.64
CA GLU A 45 7.45 8.49 12.21
C GLU A 45 5.96 8.16 12.23
N PRO A 46 5.16 8.84 13.08
CA PRO A 46 3.71 8.80 12.98
C PRO A 46 3.23 9.24 11.59
N LEU A 47 2.22 8.57 11.06
CA LEU A 47 1.60 8.94 9.80
C LEU A 47 0.72 10.18 9.98
N PRO A 48 0.94 11.24 9.20
CA PRO A 48 -0.04 12.31 9.06
C PRO A 48 -1.36 11.80 8.47
N PRO A 49 -2.50 12.41 8.82
CA PRO A 49 -3.77 12.14 8.16
C PRO A 49 -3.67 12.22 6.64
N GLY A 50 -4.24 11.25 5.94
CA GLY A 50 -4.25 11.14 4.49
C GLY A 50 -2.90 10.77 3.86
N GLN A 51 -1.86 10.50 4.65
CA GLN A 51 -0.59 10.00 4.11
C GLN A 51 -0.61 8.48 4.05
N VAL A 52 -0.32 7.93 2.87
CA VAL A 52 -0.21 6.48 2.66
C VAL A 52 1.17 5.99 3.04
N PHE A 53 1.23 4.99 3.90
CA PHE A 53 2.42 4.15 4.09
C PHE A 53 2.33 2.94 3.18
N LEU A 54 3.07 2.97 2.06
CA LEU A 54 2.97 1.98 0.99
C LEU A 54 4.19 1.04 1.01
N VAL A 55 3.93 -0.26 0.96
CA VAL A 55 4.97 -1.29 0.82
C VAL A 55 4.75 -2.17 -0.40
N GLU A 56 5.81 -2.54 -1.11
CA GLU A 56 5.83 -3.52 -2.18
C GLU A 56 6.42 -4.84 -1.68
N ILE A 57 5.77 -5.96 -2.00
CA ILE A 57 6.31 -7.29 -1.72
C ILE A 57 7.42 -7.63 -2.72
N GLU A 58 8.67 -7.66 -2.27
CA GLU A 58 9.83 -7.95 -3.13
C GLU A 58 10.06 -9.44 -3.31
N GLU A 59 9.92 -10.22 -2.24
CA GLU A 59 10.22 -11.65 -2.20
C GLU A 59 9.16 -12.44 -1.43
N LYS A 60 8.94 -13.67 -1.87
CA LYS A 60 8.09 -14.67 -1.24
C LYS A 60 8.96 -15.82 -0.76
N GLU A 61 8.55 -16.47 0.32
CA GLU A 61 9.19 -17.67 0.84
C GLU A 61 8.34 -18.89 0.51
N VAL A 62 8.95 -19.89 -0.13
CA VAL A 62 8.28 -21.15 -0.49
C VAL A 62 8.14 -22.02 0.75
N GLY A 63 7.04 -22.76 0.86
CA GLY A 63 6.78 -23.67 1.98
C GLY A 63 6.01 -23.06 3.16
N TRP A 64 5.76 -21.75 3.15
CA TRP A 64 4.90 -21.09 4.12
C TRP A 64 3.57 -20.67 3.52
N CYS A 65 2.49 -20.83 4.28
CA CYS A 65 1.15 -20.41 3.92
C CYS A 65 0.70 -19.26 4.83
N GLY A 66 0.12 -18.21 4.24
CA GLY A 66 -0.36 -17.03 4.97
C GLY A 66 -0.03 -15.74 4.24
N HIS A 67 -0.56 -14.63 4.75
CA HIS A 67 -0.56 -13.33 4.09
C HIS A 67 0.20 -12.28 4.90
N LEU A 68 0.73 -11.27 4.21
CA LEU A 68 1.19 -10.03 4.84
C LEU A 68 0.07 -9.45 5.72
N ARG A 69 0.42 -8.87 6.87
CA ARG A 69 -0.55 -8.13 7.69
C ARG A 69 -0.11 -6.68 7.80
N VAL A 70 -1.05 -5.75 7.74
CA VAL A 70 -0.77 -4.31 7.83
C VAL A 70 -1.83 -3.63 8.69
N GLY A 71 -1.48 -2.47 9.23
CA GLY A 71 -2.39 -1.75 10.11
C GLY A 71 -1.80 -0.48 10.68
N LEU A 72 -2.43 0.02 11.73
CA LEU A 72 -1.97 1.16 12.51
C LEU A 72 -1.86 0.80 13.99
N THR A 73 -1.00 1.50 14.71
CA THR A 73 -0.91 1.43 16.18
C THR A 73 -0.72 2.82 16.77
N ALA A 74 -1.34 3.09 17.92
CA ALA A 74 -1.11 4.31 18.69
C ALA A 74 -0.05 4.12 19.80
N HIS A 75 0.67 2.99 19.79
CA HIS A 75 1.86 2.76 20.61
C HIS A 75 3.09 3.33 19.91
N ASP A 76 3.90 4.10 20.62
CA ASP A 76 5.21 4.54 20.12
C ASP A 76 6.16 3.33 20.07
N PRO A 77 6.69 2.93 18.90
CA PRO A 77 7.62 1.82 18.77
C PRO A 77 8.84 1.94 19.70
N GLN A 78 9.31 3.14 20.00
CA GLN A 78 10.44 3.38 20.89
C GLN A 78 10.12 3.10 22.37
N SER A 79 8.84 3.17 22.75
CA SER A 79 8.34 2.94 24.12
C SER A 79 7.93 1.50 24.40
N LEU A 80 7.90 0.64 23.37
CA LEU A 80 7.57 -0.77 23.54
C LEU A 80 8.65 -1.48 24.38
N PRO A 81 8.29 -2.20 25.46
CA PRO A 81 9.27 -2.93 26.26
C PRO A 81 9.91 -4.08 25.46
N ALA A 82 9.11 -4.72 24.61
CA ALA A 82 9.54 -5.70 23.63
C ALA A 82 8.58 -5.67 22.44
N VAL A 83 9.08 -5.98 21.25
CA VAL A 83 8.22 -6.16 20.07
C VAL A 83 7.53 -7.52 20.19
N PRO A 84 6.19 -7.60 20.09
CA PRO A 84 5.48 -8.87 20.16
C PRO A 84 5.89 -9.84 19.05
N GLU A 85 5.63 -11.13 19.26
CA GLU A 85 5.95 -12.15 18.27
C GLU A 85 5.02 -12.05 17.05
N TYR A 86 3.74 -11.79 17.28
CA TYR A 86 2.71 -11.65 16.26
C TYR A 86 1.98 -10.31 16.33
N SER A 87 1.63 -9.74 15.17
CA SER A 87 0.65 -8.65 15.15
C SER A 87 -0.73 -9.09 15.63
N LEU A 88 -1.11 -10.34 15.30
CA LEU A 88 -2.38 -10.96 15.66
C LEU A 88 -2.11 -12.29 16.37
N PRO A 89 -2.60 -12.49 17.61
CA PRO A 89 -3.42 -11.55 18.40
C PRO A 89 -2.60 -10.54 19.23
N ASP A 90 -1.30 -10.75 19.43
CA ASP A 90 -0.55 -10.14 20.54
C ASP A 90 -0.57 -8.60 20.53
N LEU A 91 -0.12 -7.97 19.43
CA LEU A 91 -0.09 -6.51 19.32
C LEU A 91 -1.50 -5.90 19.43
N VAL A 92 -2.50 -6.52 18.81
CA VAL A 92 -3.90 -6.06 18.91
C VAL A 92 -4.45 -6.22 20.33
N SER A 93 -4.06 -7.27 21.05
CA SER A 93 -4.49 -7.54 22.43
C SER A 93 -3.89 -6.55 23.43
N MET A 94 -2.80 -5.86 23.08
CA MET A 94 -2.27 -4.73 23.86
C MET A 94 -3.18 -3.49 23.80
N GLY A 95 -4.22 -3.50 22.96
CA GLY A 95 -5.09 -2.36 22.70
C GLY A 95 -4.46 -1.35 21.73
N ASP A 96 -5.25 -0.37 21.31
CA ASP A 96 -4.81 0.75 20.47
C ASP A 96 -4.04 0.36 19.19
N SER A 97 -4.32 -0.84 18.66
CA SER A 97 -3.68 -1.37 17.46
C SER A 97 -4.72 -2.07 16.58
N TRP A 98 -4.71 -1.74 15.30
CA TRP A 98 -5.68 -2.21 14.31
C TRP A 98 -4.92 -2.81 13.14
N VAL A 99 -4.73 -4.14 13.15
CA VAL A 99 -3.94 -4.87 12.15
C VAL A 99 -4.79 -5.93 11.48
N PHE A 100 -4.68 -6.03 10.16
CA PHE A 100 -5.47 -6.95 9.35
C PHE A 100 -4.58 -7.77 8.42
N ALA A 101 -4.93 -9.05 8.25
CA ALA A 101 -4.33 -9.87 7.21
C ALA A 101 -4.81 -9.39 5.84
N ILE A 102 -3.88 -9.28 4.88
CA ILE A 102 -4.23 -8.85 3.53
C ILE A 102 -4.89 -9.99 2.78
N THR A 103 -6.21 -9.87 2.67
CA THR A 103 -7.06 -10.74 1.84
C THR A 103 -7.86 -9.88 0.87
N ARG A 104 -8.43 -10.49 -0.17
CA ARG A 104 -9.16 -9.76 -1.22
C ARG A 104 -10.56 -9.27 -0.77
N SER A 105 -11.11 -9.82 0.32
CA SER A 105 -12.53 -9.69 0.65
C SER A 105 -12.87 -9.37 2.12
N HIS A 106 -11.91 -9.38 3.07
CA HIS A 106 -12.25 -9.40 4.51
C HIS A 106 -11.79 -8.19 5.33
N ASN A 107 -11.42 -7.07 4.70
CA ASN A 107 -10.89 -5.92 5.45
C ASN A 107 -11.88 -4.75 5.54
N ARG A 108 -13.16 -4.92 5.19
CA ARG A 108 -14.15 -3.84 5.32
C ARG A 108 -15.00 -4.03 6.57
N VAL A 109 -15.17 -2.98 7.37
CA VAL A 109 -16.15 -2.98 8.47
C VAL A 109 -17.52 -2.68 7.87
N VAL A 110 -18.42 -3.67 7.91
CA VAL A 110 -19.84 -3.50 7.55
C VAL A 110 -20.59 -3.18 8.84
N LEU A 111 -21.32 -2.07 8.88
CA LEU A 111 -22.26 -1.78 9.96
C LEU A 111 -23.55 -2.57 9.69
N ASP A 112 -24.17 -3.12 10.73
CA ASP A 112 -25.45 -3.82 10.62
C ASP A 112 -26.48 -2.92 9.89
N GLY A 113 -26.95 -3.36 8.72
CA GLY A 113 -28.00 -2.69 7.94
C GLY A 113 -27.54 -1.88 6.73
N GLU A 114 -26.25 -1.70 6.48
CA GLU A 114 -25.76 -1.08 5.23
C GLU A 114 -25.31 -2.17 4.23
N GLU A 115 -26.03 -2.30 3.10
CA GLU A 115 -25.50 -3.03 1.95
C GLU A 115 -24.18 -2.38 1.54
N ALA A 116 -23.10 -3.18 1.46
CA ALA A 116 -21.80 -2.68 1.04
C ALA A 116 -21.97 -1.95 -0.30
N PRO A 117 -21.74 -0.62 -0.39
CA PRO A 117 -21.95 0.08 -1.63
C PRO A 117 -21.07 -0.58 -2.68
N ALA A 118 -21.68 -0.87 -3.84
CA ALA A 118 -21.01 -1.50 -4.97
C ALA A 118 -19.66 -0.81 -5.17
N ARG A 119 -18.57 -1.59 -5.25
CA ARG A 119 -17.21 -1.08 -5.44
C ARG A 119 -17.27 0.03 -6.50
N ALA A 120 -17.12 1.28 -6.08
CA ALA A 120 -17.12 2.41 -7.01
C ALA A 120 -15.84 2.26 -7.84
N ARG A 121 -15.96 1.57 -8.97
CA ARG A 121 -14.85 1.32 -9.86
C ARG A 121 -14.49 2.66 -10.47
N CYS A 122 -13.41 3.24 -9.96
CA CYS A 122 -12.82 4.41 -10.58
C CYS A 122 -12.47 4.06 -12.02
N PRO A 123 -12.84 4.89 -13.01
CA PRO A 123 -12.50 4.61 -14.39
C PRO A 123 -10.98 4.47 -14.59
N PRO A 124 -10.53 3.63 -15.52
CA PRO A 124 -9.10 3.39 -15.75
C PRO A 124 -8.30 4.63 -16.18
N TRP A 125 -8.99 5.67 -16.68
CA TRP A 125 -8.39 6.95 -17.05
C TRP A 125 -8.25 7.94 -15.87
N GLU A 126 -8.77 7.63 -14.68
CA GLU A 126 -8.63 8.53 -13.53
C GLU A 126 -7.20 8.45 -12.97
N PRO A 127 -6.41 9.54 -12.96
CA PRO A 127 -5.03 9.50 -12.46
C PRO A 127 -4.92 9.32 -10.95
N PHE A 128 -6.00 9.53 -10.20
CA PHE A 128 -6.02 9.51 -8.75
C PHE A 128 -6.91 8.38 -8.19
N LEU A 129 -6.48 7.81 -7.07
CA LEU A 129 -7.36 7.11 -6.16
C LEU A 129 -7.89 8.14 -5.16
N LEU A 130 -9.21 8.20 -5.05
CA LEU A 130 -9.91 9.05 -4.09
C LEU A 130 -10.30 8.17 -2.90
N ILE A 131 -9.86 8.57 -1.70
CA ILE A 131 -10.25 7.94 -0.44
C ILE A 131 -10.71 9.07 0.47
N GLU A 132 -12.02 9.17 0.70
CA GLU A 132 -12.62 10.33 1.35
C GLU A 132 -12.16 11.64 0.66
N GLN A 133 -11.59 12.59 1.42
CA GLN A 133 -11.01 13.85 0.92
C GLN A 133 -9.57 13.72 0.37
N VAL A 134 -8.98 12.52 0.42
CA VAL A 134 -7.56 12.27 0.08
C VAL A 134 -7.42 11.89 -1.39
N ARG A 135 -6.47 12.52 -2.08
CA ARG A 135 -6.15 12.26 -3.49
C ARG A 135 -4.75 11.65 -3.60
N ILE A 136 -4.68 10.42 -4.10
CA ILE A 136 -3.42 9.67 -4.18
C ILE A 136 -3.11 9.31 -5.63
N PRO A 137 -1.93 9.64 -6.18
CA PRO A 137 -1.57 9.24 -7.54
C PRO A 137 -1.59 7.71 -7.72
N ARG A 138 -2.32 7.20 -8.72
CA ARG A 138 -2.46 5.75 -8.92
C ARG A 138 -1.19 5.08 -9.43
N ASP A 139 -0.36 5.81 -10.15
CA ASP A 139 0.85 5.29 -10.78
C ASP A 139 1.88 4.76 -9.77
N VAL A 140 1.89 5.30 -8.55
CA VAL A 140 2.70 4.79 -7.44
C VAL A 140 2.02 3.68 -6.65
N LEU A 141 0.69 3.56 -6.69
CA LEU A 141 -0.06 2.55 -5.91
C LEU A 141 -0.06 1.16 -6.54
N VAL A 142 0.21 1.07 -7.83
CA VAL A 142 0.31 -0.21 -8.54
C VAL A 142 1.77 -0.56 -8.71
N GLY A 143 2.14 -1.78 -8.34
CA GLY A 143 3.44 -2.36 -8.67
C GLY A 143 3.56 -2.56 -10.17
N ARG A 144 3.74 -1.47 -10.93
CA ARG A 144 4.02 -1.52 -12.36
C ARG A 144 5.27 -2.36 -12.50
N SER A 145 5.09 -3.58 -13.00
CA SER A 145 6.22 -4.36 -13.49
C SER A 145 6.93 -3.45 -14.47
N ARG A 146 8.23 -3.21 -14.25
CA ARG A 146 9.09 -2.38 -15.10
C ARG A 146 8.58 -2.40 -16.54
N PRO A 147 8.36 -1.26 -17.21
CA PRO A 147 7.77 -1.21 -18.54
C PRO A 147 8.44 -2.27 -19.41
N GLY A 148 7.66 -3.30 -19.72
CA GLY A 148 8.13 -4.57 -20.24
C GLY A 148 6.98 -5.22 -20.98
N ARG A 149 7.30 -6.09 -21.94
CA ARG A 149 6.36 -6.57 -22.98
C ARG A 149 5.06 -7.21 -22.44
N TYR A 150 4.97 -7.53 -21.16
CA TYR A 150 3.88 -8.29 -20.52
C TYR A 150 3.32 -7.67 -19.23
N SER A 151 3.62 -6.40 -18.92
CA SER A 151 3.13 -5.74 -17.68
C SER A 151 1.59 -5.74 -17.57
N HIS A 152 0.89 -5.48 -18.67
CA HIS A 152 -0.58 -5.53 -18.75
C HIS A 152 -1.19 -6.90 -18.43
N ILE A 153 -0.47 -8.00 -18.69
CA ILE A 153 -0.95 -9.34 -18.40
C ILE A 153 -1.06 -9.52 -16.89
N LEU A 154 -0.11 -8.99 -16.12
CA LEU A 154 -0.16 -9.08 -14.66
C LEU A 154 -1.37 -8.33 -14.10
N ASP A 155 -1.72 -7.17 -14.65
CA ASP A 155 -2.93 -6.43 -14.26
C ASP A 155 -4.20 -7.22 -14.55
N GLU A 156 -4.29 -7.88 -15.71
CA GLU A 156 -5.39 -8.79 -16.01
C GLU A 156 -5.40 -10.00 -15.09
N LEU A 157 -4.25 -10.58 -14.73
CA LEU A 157 -4.17 -11.70 -13.79
C LEU A 157 -4.55 -11.30 -12.36
N TYR A 158 -4.24 -10.07 -11.94
CA TYR A 158 -4.73 -9.52 -10.67
C TYR A 158 -6.25 -9.26 -10.71
N ARG A 159 -6.76 -8.66 -11.80
CA ARG A 159 -8.20 -8.39 -12.00
C ARG A 159 -9.04 -9.66 -12.14
N SER A 160 -8.53 -10.68 -12.83
CA SER A 160 -9.19 -11.98 -13.06
C SER A 160 -9.00 -12.96 -11.91
N ASN A 161 -8.45 -12.49 -10.79
CA ASN A 161 -8.25 -13.27 -9.58
C ASN A 161 -7.25 -14.43 -9.64
N VAL A 162 -6.47 -14.55 -10.72
CA VAL A 162 -5.44 -15.60 -10.88
C VAL A 162 -4.28 -15.42 -9.90
N LEU A 163 -3.87 -14.18 -9.60
CA LEU A 163 -2.82 -13.89 -8.61
C LEU A 163 -3.41 -13.48 -7.25
N PRO A 164 -2.83 -13.90 -6.11
CA PRO A 164 -3.28 -13.48 -4.79
C PRO A 164 -2.98 -12.00 -4.51
N ALA A 165 -3.74 -11.37 -3.62
CA ALA A 165 -3.53 -9.97 -3.21
C ALA A 165 -2.11 -9.70 -2.68
N THR A 166 -1.47 -10.72 -2.09
CA THR A 166 -0.11 -10.67 -1.55
C THR A 166 0.93 -11.38 -2.44
N ALA A 167 0.73 -11.37 -3.76
CA ALA A 167 1.72 -11.85 -4.71
C ALA A 167 2.97 -10.95 -4.72
N ARG A 168 4.05 -11.45 -5.31
CA ARG A 168 5.25 -10.65 -5.55
C ARG A 168 4.88 -9.44 -6.43
N ARG A 169 5.43 -8.27 -6.10
CA ARG A 169 5.10 -6.95 -6.70
C ARG A 169 3.76 -6.35 -6.30
N SER A 170 2.93 -7.04 -5.52
CA SER A 170 1.77 -6.37 -4.93
C SER A 170 2.22 -5.21 -4.05
N ARG A 171 1.54 -4.08 -4.17
CA ARG A 171 1.69 -2.90 -3.32
C ARG A 171 0.50 -2.80 -2.37
N ILE A 172 0.81 -2.72 -1.09
CA ILE A 172 -0.15 -2.67 0.01
C ILE A 172 0.11 -1.38 0.78
N GLY A 173 -0.90 -0.53 0.88
CA GLY A 173 -0.86 0.74 1.60
C GLY A 173 -1.79 0.74 2.81
N VAL A 174 -1.42 1.49 3.83
CA VAL A 174 -2.30 1.84 4.95
C VAL A 174 -2.27 3.35 5.15
N LEU A 175 -3.43 3.94 5.44
CA LEU A 175 -3.60 5.35 5.79
C LEU A 175 -4.75 5.51 6.77
N HIS A 176 -4.85 6.69 7.38
CA HIS A 176 -6.03 7.10 8.13
C HIS A 176 -6.54 8.45 7.63
N CYS A 177 -7.86 8.61 7.62
CA CYS A 177 -8.58 9.80 7.17
C CYS A 177 -9.29 10.43 8.36
N LEU A 178 -9.04 11.72 8.62
CA LEU A 178 -9.71 12.45 9.71
C LEU A 178 -11.19 12.66 9.40
N LEU A 179 -12.02 12.39 10.41
CA LEU A 179 -13.44 12.67 10.42
C LEU A 179 -13.75 14.01 11.12
N PRO A 180 -14.92 14.62 10.86
CA PRO A 180 -15.31 15.90 11.47
C PRO A 180 -15.42 15.86 13.01
N ASP A 181 -15.64 14.68 13.59
CA ASP A 181 -15.75 14.47 15.03
C ASP A 181 -14.38 14.38 15.74
N GLY A 182 -13.28 14.51 15.00
CA GLY A 182 -11.91 14.42 15.52
C GLY A 182 -11.38 13.00 15.65
N THR A 183 -12.14 11.99 15.23
CA THR A 183 -11.66 10.60 15.09
C THR A 183 -11.13 10.36 13.68
N ALA A 184 -10.62 9.15 13.40
CA ALA A 184 -10.16 8.78 12.07
C ALA A 184 -10.62 7.40 11.63
N ASP A 185 -10.84 7.24 10.32
CA ASP A 185 -11.09 5.96 9.69
C ASP A 185 -9.80 5.45 9.04
N MET A 186 -9.45 4.19 9.30
CA MET A 186 -8.29 3.53 8.71
C MET A 186 -8.69 2.83 7.42
N HIS A 187 -7.94 3.07 6.34
CA HIS A 187 -8.14 2.42 5.05
C HIS A 187 -6.91 1.60 4.65
N ILE A 188 -7.16 0.51 3.93
CA ILE A 188 -6.13 -0.32 3.30
C ILE A 188 -6.26 -0.20 1.79
N VAL A 189 -5.14 0.05 1.12
CA VAL A 189 -5.05 0.10 -0.34
C VAL A 189 -4.33 -1.14 -0.84
N ILE A 190 -4.89 -1.85 -1.82
CA ILE A 190 -4.26 -2.99 -2.46
C ILE A 190 -4.18 -2.72 -3.96
N ASN A 191 -2.96 -2.59 -4.51
CA ASN A 191 -2.72 -2.37 -5.94
C ASN A 191 -3.60 -1.25 -6.54
N GLY A 192 -3.71 -0.11 -5.85
CA GLY A 192 -4.50 1.03 -6.31
C GLY A 192 -6.02 0.90 -6.13
N GLU A 193 -6.50 -0.14 -5.45
CA GLU A 193 -7.90 -0.28 -5.02
C GLU A 193 -8.01 0.02 -3.52
N ASP A 194 -8.94 0.90 -3.13
CA ASP A 194 -9.30 1.11 -1.73
C ASP A 194 -10.22 -0.01 -1.24
N MET A 195 -9.91 -0.59 -0.08
CA MET A 195 -10.73 -1.63 0.54
C MET A 195 -11.87 -1.05 1.40
N GLY A 196 -11.93 0.27 1.51
CA GLY A 196 -12.85 1.01 2.38
C GLY A 196 -12.35 1.06 3.83
N PRO A 197 -13.17 1.62 4.75
CA PRO A 197 -12.80 1.74 6.15
C PRO A 197 -12.68 0.35 6.80
N CYS A 198 -11.45 -0.01 7.17
CA CYS A 198 -11.08 -1.27 7.82
C CYS A 198 -11.14 -1.19 9.35
N ALA A 199 -11.03 0.01 9.91
CA ALA A 199 -11.28 0.30 11.32
C ALA A 199 -11.77 1.74 11.42
N ARG A 200 -12.71 2.00 12.33
CA ARG A 200 -13.36 3.30 12.49
C ARG A 200 -13.10 3.89 13.86
N HIS A 201 -13.26 5.20 13.97
CA HIS A 201 -13.15 5.93 15.23
C HIS A 201 -11.79 5.79 15.94
N LEU A 202 -10.71 5.71 15.17
CA LEU A 202 -9.36 5.70 15.72
C LEU A 202 -9.07 7.02 16.45
N PRO A 203 -8.25 7.01 17.51
CA PRO A 203 -7.93 8.20 18.30
C PRO A 203 -6.96 9.11 17.53
N ALA A 204 -7.48 9.97 16.66
CA ALA A 204 -6.66 10.78 15.77
C ALA A 204 -5.88 11.91 16.48
N ALA A 205 -6.22 12.20 17.74
CA ALA A 205 -5.44 13.09 18.61
C ALA A 205 -4.10 12.46 19.06
N ARG A 206 -3.95 11.13 18.94
CA ARG A 206 -2.72 10.41 19.26
C ARG A 206 -1.90 10.15 17.99
N PRO A 207 -0.56 10.09 18.10
CA PRO A 207 0.28 9.67 16.99
C PRO A 207 -0.04 8.23 16.58
N LEU A 208 -0.30 8.01 15.29
CA LEU A 208 -0.55 6.67 14.72
C LEU A 208 0.63 6.25 13.85
N TYR A 209 1.23 5.10 14.14
CA TYR A 209 2.32 4.51 13.37
C TYR A 209 1.80 3.43 12.43
N ALA A 210 2.39 3.31 11.24
CA ALA A 210 2.13 2.18 10.35
C ALA A 210 2.69 0.90 10.97
N VAL A 211 1.96 -0.20 10.84
CA VAL A 211 2.40 -1.55 11.23
C VAL A 211 2.44 -2.41 9.98
N VAL A 212 3.55 -3.14 9.79
CA VAL A 212 3.72 -4.14 8.74
C VAL A 212 4.29 -5.40 9.37
N ASP A 213 3.55 -6.50 9.34
CA ASP A 213 3.99 -7.80 9.81
C ASP A 213 4.42 -8.65 8.61
N VAL A 214 5.74 -8.82 8.43
CA VAL A 214 6.35 -9.65 7.38
C VAL A 214 6.16 -11.13 7.72
N PHE A 215 4.92 -11.59 7.54
CA PHE A 215 4.43 -12.87 8.04
C PHE A 215 4.33 -13.95 6.96
N ALA A 216 4.53 -15.21 7.38
CA ALA A 216 4.35 -16.42 6.59
C ALA A 216 5.01 -16.36 5.19
N SER A 217 4.24 -16.47 4.11
CA SER A 217 4.78 -16.55 2.74
C SER A 217 5.49 -15.28 2.25
N THR A 218 5.41 -14.16 2.97
CA THR A 218 6.11 -12.92 2.61
C THR A 218 7.50 -12.91 3.23
N LYS A 219 8.55 -12.80 2.39
CA LYS A 219 9.96 -12.82 2.83
C LYS A 219 10.51 -11.43 3.01
N SER A 220 10.23 -10.52 2.09
CA SER A 220 10.69 -9.14 2.19
C SER A 220 9.72 -8.15 1.55
N VAL A 221 9.71 -6.95 2.13
CA VAL A 221 8.93 -5.80 1.67
C VAL A 221 9.83 -4.58 1.56
N ARG A 222 9.50 -3.68 0.64
CA ARG A 222 10.15 -2.38 0.48
C ARG A 222 9.12 -1.26 0.55
N ILE A 223 9.43 -0.21 1.31
CA ILE A 223 8.64 1.02 1.31
C ILE A 223 8.75 1.71 -0.05
N ILE A 224 7.60 2.02 -0.63
CA ILE A 224 7.49 2.83 -1.84
C ILE A 224 7.11 4.24 -1.40
N PRO A 225 7.98 5.25 -1.59
CA PRO A 225 7.65 6.62 -1.26
C PRO A 225 6.43 7.08 -2.05
N VAL A 226 5.38 7.53 -1.34
CA VAL A 226 4.21 8.17 -1.94
C VAL A 226 4.30 9.66 -1.64
N GLU A 227 4.63 10.44 -2.66
CA GLU A 227 4.54 11.89 -2.55
C GLU A 227 3.09 12.29 -2.84
N ASN A 228 2.37 12.74 -1.79
CA ASN A 228 1.01 13.27 -1.95
C ASN A 228 1.10 14.53 -2.83
N GLY A 229 0.77 14.39 -4.12
CA GLY A 229 1.04 15.40 -5.13
C GLY A 229 0.49 15.03 -6.50
N LEU A 230 1.21 15.41 -7.54
CA LEU A 230 0.82 15.19 -8.93
C LEU A 230 1.26 13.79 -9.41
N PRO A 231 0.50 13.14 -10.30
CA PRO A 231 0.96 11.97 -11.03
C PRO A 231 2.23 12.31 -11.80
N SER A 232 3.01 11.28 -12.13
CA SER A 232 4.18 11.47 -12.97
C SER A 232 3.82 12.16 -14.29
N LEU A 233 4.75 12.98 -14.81
CA LEU A 233 4.61 13.60 -16.14
C LEU A 233 4.29 12.55 -17.19
N GLN A 234 4.90 11.36 -17.08
CA GLN A 234 4.64 10.23 -17.97
C GLN A 234 3.17 9.79 -17.95
N THR A 235 2.56 9.65 -16.75
CA THR A 235 1.13 9.34 -16.60
C THR A 235 0.27 10.45 -17.20
N LEU A 236 0.58 11.73 -16.93
CA LEU A 236 -0.18 12.86 -17.45
C LEU A 236 -0.11 12.94 -18.98
N CYS A 237 1.07 12.77 -19.58
CA CYS A 237 1.26 12.74 -21.03
C CYS A 237 0.47 11.59 -21.67
N ARG A 238 0.48 10.39 -21.07
CA ARG A 238 -0.33 9.27 -21.57
C ARG A 238 -1.81 9.61 -21.59
N LEU A 239 -2.35 10.16 -20.50
CA LEU A 239 -3.77 10.52 -20.44
C LEU A 239 -4.15 11.55 -21.54
N VAL A 240 -3.26 12.50 -21.82
CA VAL A 240 -3.47 13.45 -22.93
C VAL A 240 -3.45 12.72 -24.28
N ILE A 241 -2.50 11.81 -24.51
CA ILE A 241 -2.41 11.03 -25.75
C ILE A 241 -3.65 10.17 -25.95
N GLU A 242 -4.07 9.42 -24.94
CA GLU A 242 -5.26 8.55 -24.97
C GLU A 242 -6.54 9.33 -25.24
N LYS A 243 -6.65 10.55 -24.72
CA LYS A 243 -7.81 11.42 -25.00
C LYS A 243 -7.94 11.80 -26.47
N HIS A 244 -6.83 11.87 -27.21
CA HIS A 244 -6.80 12.30 -28.60
C HIS A 244 -6.68 11.14 -29.59
N ILE A 245 -6.56 9.90 -29.10
CA ILE A 245 -6.38 8.71 -29.93
C ILE A 245 -7.60 7.81 -29.85
N ILE A 246 -8.27 7.65 -30.99
CA ILE A 246 -9.55 6.95 -31.12
C ILE A 246 -9.38 5.43 -30.91
N HIS A 247 -8.23 4.85 -31.27
CA HIS A 247 -7.99 3.41 -31.14
C HIS A 247 -6.56 3.09 -30.71
N ARG A 248 -6.37 2.09 -29.84
CA ARG A 248 -5.07 1.66 -29.29
C ARG A 248 -4.03 1.34 -30.37
N LEU A 249 -4.47 0.87 -31.54
CA LEU A 249 -3.60 0.60 -32.70
C LEU A 249 -3.05 1.89 -33.34
N ALA A 250 -3.76 3.01 -33.25
CA ALA A 250 -3.28 4.28 -33.80
C ALA A 250 -2.07 4.84 -33.03
N ILE A 251 -1.78 4.31 -31.82
CA ILE A 251 -0.55 4.60 -31.09
C ILE A 251 0.70 4.13 -31.86
N ASP A 252 0.60 3.09 -32.70
CA ASP A 252 1.73 2.64 -33.53
C ASP A 252 2.16 3.68 -34.56
N GLY A 253 1.23 4.51 -35.02
CA GLY A 253 1.48 5.58 -35.98
C GLY A 253 2.11 6.83 -35.39
N LEU A 254 2.20 6.95 -34.05
CA LEU A 254 2.86 8.09 -33.43
C LEU A 254 4.38 8.02 -33.62
N ASP A 255 5.04 9.16 -33.74
CA ASP A 255 6.51 9.22 -33.72
C ASP A 255 7.04 9.21 -32.26
N LEU A 256 6.79 8.11 -31.56
CA LEU A 256 7.22 7.88 -30.19
C LEU A 256 8.18 6.68 -30.08
N PRO A 257 9.15 6.72 -29.15
CA PRO A 257 9.96 5.55 -28.81
C PRO A 257 9.11 4.31 -28.50
N PRO A 258 9.56 3.09 -28.86
CA PRO A 258 8.79 1.85 -28.64
C PRO A 258 8.33 1.63 -27.20
N LEU A 259 9.14 2.01 -26.21
CA LEU A 259 8.78 1.92 -24.80
C LEU A 259 7.61 2.83 -24.43
N LEU A 260 7.55 4.04 -24.99
CA LEU A 260 6.44 4.97 -24.76
C LEU A 260 5.18 4.56 -25.50
N LYS A 261 5.30 3.98 -26.72
CA LYS A 261 4.17 3.34 -27.40
C LYS A 261 3.61 2.19 -26.59
N SER A 262 4.46 1.32 -26.07
CA SER A 262 4.05 0.21 -25.21
C SER A 262 3.38 0.73 -23.93
N PHE A 263 3.93 1.76 -23.31
CA PHE A 263 3.35 2.39 -22.12
C PHE A 263 1.95 2.96 -22.42
N CYS A 264 1.80 3.78 -23.47
CA CYS A 264 0.51 4.38 -23.82
C CYS A 264 -0.53 3.36 -24.26
N LYS A 265 -0.09 2.22 -24.79
CA LYS A 265 -1.00 1.13 -25.10
C LYS A 265 -1.41 0.44 -23.81
N HIS A 266 -0.45 -0.12 -23.09
CA HIS A 266 -0.67 -1.23 -22.17
C HIS A 266 -0.79 -0.83 -20.70
N GLU A 267 -0.45 0.40 -20.35
CA GLU A 267 -0.52 0.94 -18.98
C GLU A 267 -1.54 2.07 -18.88
#